data_AF-A0A660MQ54-F1
#
_entry.id   AF-A0A660MQ54-F1
#
_cell.length_a   1.000
_cell.length_b   1.000
_cell.length_c   1.000
_cell.angle_alpha   90.00
_cell.angle_beta   90.00
_cell.angle_gamma   90.00
#
_symmetry.space_group_name_H-M   'P 1'
#
loop_
_entity.id
_entity.type
_entity.pdbx_description
1 polymer ?
#
loop_
_entity_poly.entity_id
_entity_poly.type
_entity_poly.pdbx_seq_one_letter_code
_entity_poly.pdbx_strand_id
1 'polypeptide(L)'
;MIKSVKVLDGCISCRNCENVCPKIFKVNPTSKVISTEFAGNETEILMAEAMCPVQVIKVEKKEGLTLSFKKSNLLSKKYLTSDIIELILEKPKNFSYKPGQYISIMFEDWKGKFSRQYSIAEVTDKAFSLTIRLGYKGRGATQIKKMKVGKKINFLGPLGAFYLQDNKKEKYFISTGTGLAPFIAMGENCDKNVKKHFIVGARKKEDLYYQEKIENYPNSTTHYFLSQEEAEGCEKGRVTDYLKNIPKENSEIYICGNPEMVKSVLDYTKANGYDEKAVFSEDFTVSGKYEPLWKEIFINGNIPFVKEISWGIIIFSFLFSAYFLYMNFAGSIFENFLFFGTLAGFLLNLSWFCAAFVMLIRPISDIFPKNNFLRKLKNFRKPFGILSSMLILVYFTRDWFIDPEQMISYFTTPGRWNNLTALIARTSELTAVVLLLTSNVFSQKTLGKNWKRIQYLSYAYFISGGLNAILNMGEATIGGYLQYHFILTLWIILLILAFIQNRKNKN
;
A
#
# COMPACT_ATOMS: atom_id res chain seq x y z
N MET A 1 7.04 25.08 -13.72
CA MET A 1 6.22 24.80 -14.92
C MET A 1 6.25 23.32 -15.27
N ILE A 2 5.08 22.77 -15.58
CA ILE A 2 4.89 21.41 -16.07
C ILE A 2 5.29 21.37 -17.55
N LYS A 3 6.08 20.37 -17.94
CA LYS A 3 6.57 20.16 -19.31
C LYS A 3 5.64 19.25 -20.09
N SER A 4 5.20 18.15 -19.49
CA SER A 4 4.34 17.17 -20.15
C SER A 4 3.50 16.39 -19.13
N VAL A 5 2.32 15.95 -19.56
CA VAL A 5 1.42 15.08 -18.80
C VAL A 5 1.09 13.88 -19.68
N LYS A 6 1.26 12.67 -19.17
CA LYS A 6 0.94 11.42 -19.88
C LYS A 6 0.05 10.54 -19.01
N VAL A 7 -0.89 9.86 -19.63
CA VAL A 7 -1.68 8.79 -19.01
C VAL A 7 -1.23 7.47 -19.64
N LEU A 8 -0.65 6.59 -18.85
CA LEU A 8 -0.24 5.25 -19.25
C LEU A 8 -1.46 4.31 -19.28
N ASP A 9 -1.30 3.15 -19.91
CA ASP A 9 -2.32 2.09 -19.90
C ASP A 9 -2.61 1.60 -18.48
N GLY A 10 -3.85 1.12 -18.26
CA GLY A 10 -4.29 0.60 -16.96
C GLY A 10 -5.16 1.55 -16.14
N CYS A 11 -5.69 2.63 -16.75
CA CYS A 11 -6.68 3.47 -16.11
C CYS A 11 -7.95 2.67 -15.75
N ILE A 12 -8.41 2.81 -14.50
CA ILE A 12 -9.62 2.14 -13.98
C ILE A 12 -10.86 3.03 -13.95
N SER A 13 -10.82 4.17 -14.64
CA SER A 13 -11.98 5.07 -14.79
C SER A 13 -12.56 5.63 -13.48
N CYS A 14 -11.73 5.77 -12.44
CA CYS A 14 -12.16 6.30 -11.13
C CYS A 14 -12.46 7.82 -11.09
N ARG A 15 -12.24 8.54 -12.20
CA ARG A 15 -12.54 9.97 -12.39
C ARG A 15 -11.86 10.98 -11.45
N ASN A 16 -11.02 10.57 -10.51
CA ASN A 16 -10.27 11.49 -9.62
C ASN A 16 -9.55 12.62 -10.36
N CYS A 17 -8.91 12.31 -11.50
CA CYS A 17 -8.19 13.29 -12.31
C CYS A 17 -9.11 14.30 -13.01
N GLU A 18 -10.25 13.83 -13.54
CA GLU A 18 -11.28 14.69 -14.13
C GLU A 18 -11.92 15.58 -13.05
N ASN A 19 -12.17 15.04 -11.85
CA ASN A 19 -12.80 15.80 -10.77
C ASN A 19 -11.91 16.94 -10.24
N VAL A 20 -10.60 16.73 -10.17
CA VAL A 20 -9.68 17.76 -9.67
C VAL A 20 -9.20 18.70 -10.77
N CYS A 21 -9.09 18.23 -12.01
CA CYS A 21 -8.57 19.02 -13.13
C CYS A 21 -9.33 18.72 -14.44
N PRO A 22 -10.63 19.09 -14.53
CA PRO A 22 -11.48 18.75 -15.68
C PRO A 22 -11.03 19.41 -16.98
N LYS A 23 -10.28 20.52 -16.91
CA LYS A 23 -9.70 21.20 -18.09
C LYS A 23 -8.62 20.37 -18.78
N ILE A 24 -7.93 19.51 -18.04
CA ILE A 24 -6.80 18.73 -18.54
C ILE A 24 -7.17 17.27 -18.74
N PHE A 25 -8.02 16.70 -17.89
CA PHE A 25 -8.37 15.27 -17.96
C PHE A 25 -9.85 15.05 -18.25
N LYS A 26 -10.13 14.15 -19.20
CA LYS A 26 -11.46 13.60 -19.46
C LYS A 26 -11.43 12.08 -19.36
N VAL A 27 -12.41 11.48 -18.69
CA VAL A 27 -12.51 10.02 -18.54
C VAL A 27 -13.67 9.49 -19.37
N ASN A 28 -13.38 8.81 -20.49
CA ASN A 28 -14.36 8.07 -21.29
C ASN A 28 -13.69 7.11 -22.31
N PRO A 29 -13.69 5.78 -22.11
CA PRO A 29 -13.88 5.09 -20.83
C PRO A 29 -12.67 5.28 -19.91
N THR A 30 -11.47 5.44 -20.46
CA THR A 30 -10.21 5.69 -19.74
C THR A 30 -9.87 7.18 -19.71
N SER A 31 -9.00 7.58 -18.78
CA SER A 31 -8.51 8.96 -18.69
C SER A 31 -7.67 9.33 -19.91
N LYS A 32 -7.92 10.50 -20.48
CA LYS A 32 -7.12 11.11 -21.55
C LYS A 32 -6.77 12.54 -21.17
N VAL A 33 -5.62 13.01 -21.66
CA VAL A 33 -5.24 14.42 -21.59
C VAL A 33 -5.91 15.14 -22.76
N ILE A 34 -6.78 16.10 -22.48
CA ILE A 34 -7.56 16.82 -23.49
C ILE A 34 -7.03 18.23 -23.81
N SER A 35 -6.12 18.75 -22.99
CA SER A 35 -5.47 20.04 -23.20
C SER A 35 -4.00 20.01 -22.79
N THR A 36 -3.17 20.75 -23.52
CA THR A 36 -1.75 20.97 -23.23
C THR A 36 -1.48 22.31 -22.54
N GLU A 37 -2.53 23.09 -22.23
CA GLU A 37 -2.45 24.36 -21.51
C GLU A 37 -2.27 24.13 -20.00
N PHE A 38 -1.06 23.74 -19.61
CA PHE A 38 -0.77 23.40 -18.21
C PHE A 38 -0.63 24.61 -17.28
N ALA A 39 -0.38 25.80 -17.84
CA ALA A 39 -0.20 27.02 -17.07
C ALA A 39 -1.48 27.38 -16.30
N GLY A 40 -1.35 27.63 -14.99
CA GLY A 40 -2.48 27.94 -14.11
C GLY A 40 -3.24 26.71 -13.61
N ASN A 41 -2.85 25.49 -14.00
CA ASN A 41 -3.44 24.23 -13.54
C ASN A 41 -2.40 23.33 -12.84
N GLU A 42 -1.22 23.85 -12.51
CA GLU A 42 -0.11 23.02 -12.05
C GLU A 42 -0.42 22.26 -10.77
N THR A 43 -1.12 22.90 -9.83
CA THR A 43 -1.48 22.28 -8.55
C THR A 43 -2.44 21.12 -8.77
N GLU A 44 -3.48 21.34 -9.56
CA GLU A 44 -4.53 20.38 -9.88
C GLU A 44 -3.99 19.19 -10.68
N ILE A 45 -3.07 19.43 -11.63
CA ILE A 45 -2.38 18.37 -12.37
C ILE A 45 -1.53 17.51 -11.43
N LEU A 46 -0.81 18.12 -10.49
CA LEU A 46 -0.03 17.38 -9.49
C LEU A 46 -0.92 16.62 -8.50
N MET A 47 -2.09 17.17 -8.14
CA MET A 47 -3.09 16.45 -7.36
C MET A 47 -3.62 15.24 -8.13
N ALA A 48 -3.92 15.38 -9.42
CA ALA A 48 -4.37 14.27 -10.27
C ALA A 48 -3.33 13.13 -10.32
N GLU A 49 -2.05 13.46 -10.46
CA GLU A 49 -0.95 12.48 -10.37
C GLU A 49 -0.93 11.78 -9.01
N ALA A 50 -0.96 12.54 -7.91
CA ALA A 50 -0.86 12.02 -6.55
C ALA A 50 -2.09 11.17 -6.13
N MET A 51 -3.27 11.50 -6.66
CA MET A 51 -4.55 10.86 -6.33
C MET A 51 -4.89 9.68 -7.26
N CYS A 52 -4.05 9.39 -8.26
CA CYS A 52 -4.28 8.27 -9.17
C CYS A 52 -4.07 6.92 -8.45
N PRO A 53 -5.13 6.10 -8.23
CA PRO A 53 -5.02 4.88 -7.43
C PRO A 53 -4.14 3.80 -8.05
N VAL A 54 -3.99 3.85 -9.38
CA VAL A 54 -3.18 2.93 -10.20
C VAL A 54 -1.92 3.60 -10.77
N GLN A 55 -1.65 4.85 -10.38
CA GLN A 55 -0.43 5.60 -10.72
C GLN A 55 -0.08 5.68 -12.21
N VAL A 56 -1.10 5.68 -13.09
CA VAL A 56 -0.93 5.75 -14.55
C VAL A 56 -0.68 7.17 -15.06
N ILE A 57 -0.99 8.19 -14.26
CA ILE A 57 -0.71 9.59 -14.61
C ILE A 57 0.76 9.89 -14.29
N LYS A 58 1.50 10.42 -15.27
CA LYS A 58 2.90 10.83 -15.15
C LYS A 58 3.06 12.28 -15.56
N VAL A 59 3.62 13.09 -14.67
CA VAL A 59 3.83 14.52 -14.88
C VAL A 59 5.33 14.81 -14.92
N GLU A 60 5.80 15.33 -16.06
CA GLU A 60 7.15 15.86 -16.17
C GLU A 60 7.14 17.34 -15.77
N LYS A 61 8.00 17.72 -14.82
CA LYS A 61 8.01 19.08 -14.24
C LYS A 61 9.44 19.58 -14.06
N LYS A 62 9.62 20.90 -14.11
CA LYS A 62 10.89 21.55 -13.75
C LYS A 62 11.20 21.30 -12.26
N GLU A 63 12.48 21.27 -11.91
CA GLU A 63 12.94 21.18 -10.52
C GLU A 63 12.32 22.30 -9.67
N GLY A 64 11.94 21.97 -8.43
CA GLY A 64 11.31 22.90 -7.48
C GLY A 64 9.77 22.89 -7.45
N LEU A 65 9.08 22.40 -8.50
CA LEU A 65 7.61 22.31 -8.48
C LEU A 65 7.16 21.10 -7.64
N THR A 66 6.66 21.36 -6.43
CA THR A 66 6.21 20.32 -5.48
C THR A 66 4.79 20.55 -5.02
N LEU A 67 4.05 19.46 -4.79
CA LEU A 67 2.70 19.51 -4.24
C LEU A 67 2.78 19.71 -2.73
N SER A 68 2.11 20.76 -2.23
CA SER A 68 2.03 21.03 -0.79
C SER A 68 0.85 20.28 -0.17
N PHE A 69 1.10 19.54 0.90
CA PHE A 69 0.08 18.81 1.65
C PHE A 69 -0.26 19.58 2.93
N LYS A 70 -1.56 19.69 3.23
CA LYS A 70 -2.01 20.13 4.55
C LYS A 70 -1.75 19.02 5.56
N LYS A 71 -1.53 19.42 6.81
CA LYS A 71 -1.25 18.54 7.94
C LYS A 71 -2.30 18.75 9.00
N SER A 72 -2.80 17.66 9.58
CA SER A 72 -3.72 17.69 10.72
C SER A 72 -3.39 16.56 11.69
N ASN A 73 -3.55 16.79 12.99
CA ASN A 73 -3.43 15.74 13.99
C ASN A 73 -4.77 15.05 14.17
N LEU A 74 -4.75 13.71 14.23
CA LEU A 74 -5.91 12.92 14.62
C LEU A 74 -6.19 13.14 16.11
N LEU A 75 -7.31 13.78 16.43
CA LEU A 75 -7.71 14.11 17.80
C LEU A 75 -8.44 12.94 18.47
N SER A 76 -9.33 12.26 17.75
CA SER A 76 -10.04 11.09 18.27
C SER A 76 -10.55 10.18 17.17
N LYS A 77 -10.98 8.97 17.56
CA LYS A 77 -11.62 7.96 16.71
C LYS A 77 -12.83 7.41 17.43
N LYS A 78 -14.00 7.40 16.78
CA LYS A 78 -15.24 6.86 17.34
C LYS A 78 -15.86 5.88 16.35
N TYR A 79 -16.21 4.68 16.80
CA TYR A 79 -17.03 3.77 15.99
C TYR A 79 -18.48 4.23 16.08
N LEU A 80 -19.09 4.54 14.93
CA LEU A 80 -20.50 4.90 14.84
C LEU A 80 -21.37 3.66 14.66
N THR A 81 -20.85 2.67 13.94
CA THR A 81 -21.44 1.34 13.75
C THR A 81 -20.34 0.27 13.80
N SER A 82 -20.67 -0.99 13.53
CA SER A 82 -19.69 -2.08 13.44
C SER A 82 -18.64 -1.88 12.32
N ASP A 83 -19.00 -1.20 11.23
CA ASP A 83 -18.13 -0.97 10.08
C ASP A 83 -17.95 0.50 9.69
N ILE A 84 -18.51 1.46 10.43
CA ILE A 84 -18.33 2.89 10.20
C ILE A 84 -17.58 3.53 11.37
N ILE A 85 -16.52 4.27 11.04
CA ILE A 85 -15.71 5.01 11.99
C ILE A 85 -15.70 6.50 11.66
N GLU A 86 -15.83 7.32 12.68
CA GLU A 86 -15.61 8.76 12.64
C GLU A 86 -14.18 9.08 13.07
N LEU A 87 -13.49 9.88 12.27
CA LEU A 87 -12.20 10.46 12.61
C LEU A 87 -12.37 11.95 12.87
N ILE A 88 -11.96 12.42 14.05
CA ILE A 88 -11.93 13.86 14.37
C ILE A 88 -10.51 14.37 14.20
N LEU A 89 -10.36 15.39 13.37
CA LEU A 89 -9.08 15.95 12.93
C LEU A 89 -8.98 17.42 13.32
N GLU A 90 -7.79 17.84 13.74
CA GLU A 90 -7.50 19.25 14.02
C GLU A 90 -7.70 20.10 12.75
N LYS A 91 -8.45 21.19 12.86
CA LYS A 91 -8.70 22.12 11.76
C LYS A 91 -7.46 22.99 11.51
N PRO A 92 -6.86 22.97 10.30
CA PRO A 92 -5.77 23.88 9.97
C PRO A 92 -6.24 25.34 9.97
N LYS A 93 -5.38 26.29 10.37
CA LYS A 93 -5.72 27.73 10.44
C LYS A 93 -6.38 28.30 9.18
N ASN A 94 -5.89 27.92 7.99
CA ASN A 94 -6.42 28.38 6.70
C ASN A 94 -7.16 27.23 5.99
N PHE A 95 -8.27 26.79 6.58
CA PHE A 95 -9.12 25.72 6.05
C PHE A 95 -10.49 26.29 5.68
N SER A 96 -10.62 26.72 4.42
CA SER A 96 -11.88 27.16 3.83
C SER A 96 -12.53 25.98 3.11
N TYR A 97 -13.80 25.73 3.43
CA TYR A 97 -14.56 24.55 3.06
C TYR A 97 -15.99 24.97 2.65
N LYS A 98 -16.56 24.28 1.66
CA LYS A 98 -17.99 24.37 1.34
C LYS A 98 -18.71 23.06 1.75
N PRO A 99 -19.87 23.14 2.44
CA PRO A 99 -20.63 21.96 2.88
C PRO A 99 -20.90 20.96 1.75
N GLY A 100 -20.30 19.77 1.84
CA GLY A 100 -20.35 18.71 0.83
C GLY A 100 -18.98 18.29 0.29
N GLN A 101 -17.96 19.14 0.41
CA GLN A 101 -16.61 18.84 -0.08
C GLN A 101 -15.92 17.72 0.72
N TYR A 102 -14.85 17.17 0.14
CA TYR A 102 -14.06 16.10 0.72
C TYR A 102 -12.58 16.47 0.86
N ILE A 103 -11.83 15.64 1.59
CA ILE A 103 -10.36 15.65 1.55
C ILE A 103 -9.83 14.35 0.98
N SER A 104 -8.62 14.39 0.41
CA SER A 104 -7.89 13.20 -0.01
C SER A 104 -6.75 12.93 0.99
N ILE A 105 -6.92 11.96 1.87
CA ILE A 105 -5.87 11.53 2.80
C ILE A 105 -4.80 10.74 2.06
N MET A 106 -3.54 11.07 2.31
CA MET A 106 -2.40 10.35 1.78
C MET A 106 -1.97 9.24 2.74
N PHE A 107 -1.91 8.03 2.21
CA PHE A 107 -1.42 6.83 2.89
C PHE A 107 -0.17 6.30 2.22
N GLU A 108 0.58 5.52 2.97
CA GLU A 108 1.72 4.76 2.48
C GLU A 108 1.67 3.36 3.10
N ASP A 109 1.81 2.34 2.27
CA ASP A 109 2.02 0.97 2.72
C ASP A 109 3.16 0.33 1.91
N TRP A 110 3.37 -0.98 2.08
CA TRP A 110 4.42 -1.71 1.38
C TRP A 110 4.27 -1.69 -0.16
N LYS A 111 3.06 -1.46 -0.71
CA LYS A 111 2.81 -1.29 -2.16
C LYS A 111 3.07 0.14 -2.63
N GLY A 112 3.43 1.05 -1.72
CA GLY A 112 3.74 2.45 -2.01
C GLY A 112 2.64 3.42 -1.59
N LYS A 113 2.79 4.67 -2.04
CA LYS A 113 1.87 5.77 -1.71
C LYS A 113 0.56 5.64 -2.47
N PHE A 114 -0.53 5.95 -1.79
CA PHE A 114 -1.86 6.02 -2.37
C PHE A 114 -2.70 7.04 -1.60
N SER A 115 -3.84 7.44 -2.15
CA SER A 115 -4.77 8.31 -1.45
C SER A 115 -6.18 7.73 -1.39
N ARG A 116 -6.99 8.22 -0.45
CA ARG A 116 -8.43 7.96 -0.40
C ARG A 116 -9.18 9.23 -0.08
N GLN A 117 -10.28 9.44 -0.79
CA GLN A 117 -11.21 10.54 -0.56
C GLN A 117 -12.17 10.20 0.59
N TYR A 118 -12.41 11.18 1.46
CA TYR A 118 -13.40 11.12 2.51
C TYR A 118 -14.10 12.47 2.64
N SER A 119 -15.42 12.47 2.50
CA SER A 119 -16.25 13.66 2.64
C SER A 119 -16.19 14.20 4.07
N ILE A 120 -16.19 15.51 4.20
CA ILE A 120 -16.19 16.21 5.49
C ILE A 120 -17.61 16.17 6.03
N ALA A 121 -17.77 15.66 7.25
CA ALA A 121 -19.08 15.52 7.88
C ALA A 121 -19.46 16.72 8.76
N GLU A 122 -18.50 17.26 9.50
CA GLU A 122 -18.72 18.39 10.41
C GLU A 122 -17.47 19.25 10.48
N VAL A 123 -17.64 20.57 10.69
CA VAL A 123 -16.53 21.51 10.88
C VAL A 123 -16.86 22.45 12.04
N THR A 124 -16.00 22.47 13.04
CA THR A 124 -16.03 23.41 14.16
C THR A 124 -14.88 24.43 14.04
N ASP A 125 -14.69 25.27 15.04
CA ASP A 125 -13.55 26.19 15.10
C ASP A 125 -12.21 25.47 15.22
N LYS A 126 -12.19 24.32 15.91
CA LYS A 126 -10.94 23.61 16.27
C LYS A 126 -10.75 22.31 15.49
N ALA A 127 -11.81 21.73 14.95
CA ALA A 127 -11.76 20.40 14.35
C ALA A 127 -12.69 20.24 13.15
N PHE A 128 -12.47 19.18 12.38
CA PHE A 128 -13.43 18.67 11.40
C PHE A 128 -13.49 17.14 11.48
N SER A 129 -14.62 16.55 11.09
CA SER A 129 -14.82 15.11 11.12
C SER A 129 -14.94 14.48 9.74
N LEU A 130 -14.57 13.21 9.66
CA LEU A 130 -14.70 12.36 8.47
C LEU A 130 -15.39 11.06 8.88
N THR A 131 -16.36 10.61 8.10
CA THR A 131 -17.01 9.33 8.31
C THR A 131 -16.54 8.31 7.28
N ILE A 132 -16.06 7.15 7.74
CA ILE A 132 -15.34 6.20 6.91
C ILE A 132 -15.87 4.78 7.09
N ARG A 133 -16.22 4.14 5.98
CA ARG A 133 -16.57 2.73 5.96
C ARG A 133 -15.32 1.87 5.95
N LEU A 134 -15.19 1.01 6.95
CA LEU A 134 -14.11 0.07 7.14
C LEU A 134 -14.34 -1.20 6.31
N GLY A 135 -14.27 -1.07 4.99
CA GLY A 135 -14.40 -2.19 4.06
C GLY A 135 -13.44 -3.35 4.39
N TYR A 136 -13.92 -4.58 4.25
CA TYR A 136 -13.14 -5.79 4.47
C TYR A 136 -11.91 -5.80 3.55
N LYS A 137 -10.71 -5.94 4.13
CA LYS A 137 -9.41 -5.98 3.42
C LYS A 137 -9.06 -4.71 2.61
N GLY A 138 -9.75 -3.58 2.82
CA GLY A 138 -9.41 -2.31 2.16
C GLY A 138 -8.06 -1.76 2.64
N ARG A 139 -7.19 -1.32 1.70
CA ARG A 139 -5.88 -0.70 2.04
C ARG A 139 -6.05 0.51 2.97
N GLY A 140 -6.93 1.45 2.62
CA GLY A 140 -7.22 2.63 3.44
C GLY A 140 -7.86 2.28 4.79
N ALA A 141 -8.86 1.40 4.80
CA ALA A 141 -9.50 0.92 6.03
C ALA A 141 -8.49 0.26 6.99
N THR A 142 -7.54 -0.51 6.46
CA THR A 142 -6.46 -1.13 7.26
C THR A 142 -5.55 -0.08 7.90
N GLN A 143 -5.16 0.95 7.15
CA GLN A 143 -4.35 2.05 7.68
C GLN A 143 -5.10 2.83 8.76
N ILE A 144 -6.38 3.12 8.54
CA ILE A 144 -7.22 3.83 9.50
C ILE A 144 -7.39 3.03 10.78
N LYS A 145 -7.66 1.71 10.70
CA LYS A 145 -7.76 0.84 11.88
C LYS A 145 -6.49 0.91 12.75
N LYS A 146 -5.32 0.84 12.13
CA LYS A 146 -4.00 0.89 12.81
C LYS A 146 -3.60 2.30 13.29
N MET A 147 -4.25 3.34 12.77
CA MET A 147 -3.91 4.72 13.11
C MET A 147 -4.22 5.03 14.58
N LYS A 148 -3.23 5.53 15.30
CA LYS A 148 -3.33 5.98 16.69
C LYS A 148 -3.65 7.46 16.78
N VAL A 149 -4.41 7.85 17.80
CA VAL A 149 -4.64 9.25 18.17
C VAL A 149 -3.30 9.98 18.34
N GLY A 150 -3.25 11.27 17.97
CA GLY A 150 -2.04 12.08 17.89
C GLY A 150 -1.24 11.89 16.61
N LYS A 151 -1.60 10.94 15.74
CA LYS A 151 -0.93 10.76 14.45
C LYS A 151 -1.18 11.96 13.54
N LYS A 152 -0.09 12.50 12.99
CA LYS A 152 -0.14 13.52 11.94
C LYS A 152 -0.55 12.90 10.60
N ILE A 153 -1.62 13.42 10.01
CA ILE A 153 -2.17 13.02 8.72
C ILE A 153 -1.82 14.08 7.68
N ASN A 154 -1.32 13.64 6.53
CA ASN A 154 -1.15 14.50 5.35
C ASN A 154 -2.35 14.33 4.43
N PHE A 155 -2.90 15.43 3.93
CA PHE A 155 -4.03 15.39 3.01
C PHE A 155 -4.01 16.54 2.01
N LEU A 156 -4.81 16.38 0.96
CA LEU A 156 -5.13 17.40 -0.03
C LEU A 156 -6.59 17.84 0.16
N GLY A 157 -6.85 19.14 0.04
CA GLY A 157 -8.19 19.69 0.02
C GLY A 157 -8.43 20.88 0.96
N PRO A 158 -9.68 21.33 1.06
CA PRO A 158 -10.90 20.68 0.52
C PRO A 158 -10.96 20.57 -1.00
N LEU A 159 -11.65 19.55 -1.51
CA LEU A 159 -11.82 19.23 -2.93
C LEU A 159 -13.29 18.93 -3.22
N GLY A 160 -13.66 18.99 -4.50
CA GLY A 160 -14.99 18.60 -4.97
C GLY A 160 -15.89 19.80 -5.31
N ALA A 161 -16.78 19.58 -6.27
CA ALA A 161 -17.81 20.52 -6.71
C ALA A 161 -19.20 20.16 -6.18
N PHE A 162 -19.32 19.07 -5.42
CA PHE A 162 -20.55 18.66 -4.74
C PHE A 162 -20.67 19.44 -3.43
N TYR A 163 -21.37 20.57 -3.46
CA TYR A 163 -21.62 21.38 -2.28
C TYR A 163 -23.02 21.99 -2.28
N LEU A 164 -23.49 22.33 -1.07
CA LEU A 164 -24.78 22.96 -0.85
C LEU A 164 -24.94 24.26 -1.66
N GLN A 165 -26.04 24.38 -2.38
CA GLN A 165 -26.43 25.63 -3.05
C GLN A 165 -27.19 26.55 -2.11
N ASP A 166 -26.80 27.82 -2.10
CA ASP A 166 -27.42 28.86 -1.30
C ASP A 166 -28.67 29.41 -1.99
N ASN A 167 -29.81 28.77 -1.72
CA ASN A 167 -31.14 29.19 -2.18
C ASN A 167 -32.25 28.59 -1.30
N LYS A 168 -33.49 29.01 -1.55
CA LYS A 168 -34.66 28.66 -0.76
C LYS A 168 -35.40 27.39 -1.19
N LYS A 169 -34.93 26.67 -2.22
CA LYS A 169 -35.53 25.39 -2.64
C LYS A 169 -35.41 24.36 -1.52
N GLU A 170 -36.43 23.51 -1.38
CA GLU A 170 -36.39 22.38 -0.45
C GLU A 170 -35.25 21.42 -0.83
N LYS A 171 -34.53 20.92 0.17
CA LYS A 171 -33.36 20.06 -0.03
C LYS A 171 -33.75 18.61 0.23
N TYR A 172 -33.47 17.72 -0.72
CA TYR A 172 -33.68 16.28 -0.60
C TYR A 172 -32.32 15.58 -0.62
N PHE A 173 -31.89 15.10 0.54
CA PHE A 173 -30.60 14.44 0.77
C PHE A 173 -30.77 12.92 0.72
N ILE A 174 -30.41 12.29 -0.40
CA ILE A 174 -30.58 10.85 -0.64
C ILE A 174 -29.25 10.13 -0.48
N SER A 175 -29.11 9.34 0.58
CA SER A 175 -27.84 8.70 0.96
C SER A 175 -27.92 7.20 1.16
N THR A 176 -26.77 6.53 0.96
CA THR A 176 -26.55 5.15 1.45
C THR A 176 -25.18 5.02 2.12
N GLY A 177 -25.11 4.28 3.22
CA GLY A 177 -23.87 4.02 3.95
C GLY A 177 -23.14 5.30 4.37
N THR A 178 -21.88 5.46 3.98
CA THR A 178 -21.10 6.68 4.30
C THR A 178 -21.43 7.90 3.45
N GLY A 179 -22.33 7.77 2.47
CA GLY A 179 -22.82 8.90 1.69
C GLY A 179 -23.65 9.92 2.50
N LEU A 180 -23.99 9.60 3.75
CA LEU A 180 -24.64 10.55 4.67
C LEU A 180 -23.68 11.65 5.14
N ALA A 181 -22.36 11.39 5.17
CA ALA A 181 -21.34 12.32 5.65
C ALA A 181 -21.46 13.74 5.06
N PRO A 182 -21.46 13.96 3.73
CA PRO A 182 -21.60 15.30 3.18
C PRO A 182 -22.93 15.97 3.58
N PHE A 183 -24.01 15.20 3.79
CA PHE A 183 -25.32 15.74 4.16
C PHE A 183 -25.42 16.17 5.61
N ILE A 184 -24.58 15.64 6.49
CA ILE A 184 -24.44 16.19 7.85
C ILE A 184 -23.93 17.62 7.76
N ALA A 185 -22.88 17.86 6.98
CA ALA A 185 -22.33 19.20 6.80
C ALA A 185 -23.33 20.12 6.09
N MET A 186 -23.99 19.64 5.02
CA MET A 186 -25.00 20.44 4.31
C MET A 186 -26.20 20.76 5.19
N GLY A 187 -26.69 19.81 5.98
CA GLY A 187 -27.83 19.99 6.88
C GLY A 187 -27.57 21.06 7.94
N GLU A 188 -26.40 21.00 8.58
CA GLU A 188 -25.97 21.97 9.60
C GLU A 188 -25.82 23.39 9.04
N ASN A 189 -25.34 23.52 7.79
CA ASN A 189 -25.04 24.81 7.16
C ASN A 189 -26.19 25.34 6.27
N CYS A 190 -27.27 24.58 6.11
CA CYS A 190 -28.41 25.01 5.33
C CYS A 190 -29.29 25.97 6.15
N ASP A 191 -29.87 26.96 5.46
CA ASP A 191 -30.75 27.95 6.06
C ASP A 191 -31.82 27.29 6.94
N LYS A 192 -31.99 27.81 8.16
CA LYS A 192 -32.88 27.23 9.15
C LYS A 192 -34.33 27.15 8.68
N ASN A 193 -34.76 28.05 7.80
CA ASN A 193 -36.13 28.14 7.29
C ASN A 193 -36.40 27.25 6.06
N VAL A 194 -35.36 26.69 5.45
CA VAL A 194 -35.48 25.80 4.30
C VAL A 194 -35.80 24.38 4.78
N LYS A 195 -36.79 23.73 4.17
CA LYS A 195 -37.11 22.33 4.48
C LYS A 195 -36.03 21.40 3.96
N LYS A 196 -35.65 20.43 4.80
CA LYS A 196 -34.57 19.47 4.56
C LYS A 196 -35.12 18.07 4.77
N HIS A 197 -35.16 17.26 3.72
CA HIS A 197 -35.62 15.88 3.80
C HIS A 197 -34.40 14.96 3.68
N PHE A 198 -34.16 14.14 4.70
CA PHE A 198 -33.09 13.15 4.73
C PHE A 198 -33.65 11.77 4.42
N ILE A 199 -33.30 11.22 3.26
CA ILE A 199 -33.69 9.88 2.82
C ILE A 199 -32.45 8.99 2.94
N VAL A 200 -32.42 8.15 3.98
CA VAL A 200 -31.21 7.42 4.39
C VAL A 200 -31.43 5.92 4.25
N GLY A 201 -30.64 5.29 3.39
CA GLY A 201 -30.67 3.85 3.14
C GLY A 201 -29.59 3.08 3.88
N ALA A 202 -29.99 2.02 4.57
CA ALA A 202 -29.12 1.07 5.24
C ALA A 202 -29.55 -0.38 5.00
N ARG A 203 -28.75 -1.35 5.45
CA ARG A 203 -29.17 -2.77 5.43
C ARG A 203 -30.06 -3.06 6.61
N LYS A 204 -29.60 -2.62 7.78
CA LYS A 204 -30.22 -2.81 9.09
C LYS A 204 -30.21 -1.51 9.89
N LYS A 205 -31.03 -1.40 10.92
CA LYS A 205 -31.15 -0.28 11.85
C LYS A 205 -29.84 0.00 12.58
N GLU A 206 -29.07 -1.04 12.89
CA GLU A 206 -27.73 -0.93 13.50
C GLU A 206 -26.68 -0.28 12.57
N ASP A 207 -26.94 -0.21 11.26
CA ASP A 207 -26.08 0.46 10.29
C ASP A 207 -26.41 1.97 10.17
N LEU A 208 -27.48 2.46 10.82
CA LEU A 208 -27.85 3.88 10.86
C LEU A 208 -27.00 4.63 11.90
N TYR A 209 -26.63 5.87 11.59
CA TYR A 209 -25.86 6.74 12.46
C TYR A 209 -26.22 8.21 12.24
N TYR A 210 -25.92 9.06 13.22
CA TYR A 210 -26.25 10.50 13.27
C TYR A 210 -27.75 10.84 13.33
N GLN A 211 -28.63 9.91 13.71
CA GLN A 211 -30.07 10.19 13.83
C GLN A 211 -30.35 11.41 14.72
N GLU A 212 -29.83 11.41 15.94
CA GLU A 212 -29.97 12.52 16.90
C GLU A 212 -29.46 13.86 16.33
N LYS A 213 -28.39 13.85 15.52
CA LYS A 213 -27.88 15.09 14.92
C LYS A 213 -28.87 15.64 13.90
N ILE A 214 -29.41 14.77 13.05
CA ILE A 214 -30.34 15.18 12.00
C ILE A 214 -31.64 15.68 12.61
N GLU A 215 -32.16 15.00 13.63
CA GLU A 215 -33.38 15.40 14.36
C GLU A 215 -33.27 16.81 14.99
N ASN A 216 -32.06 17.24 15.34
CA ASN A 216 -31.79 18.57 15.88
C ASN A 216 -31.68 19.67 14.82
N TYR A 217 -31.72 19.34 13.53
CA TYR A 217 -31.69 20.35 12.48
C TYR A 217 -33.07 21.02 12.34
N PRO A 218 -33.11 22.36 12.21
CA PRO A 218 -34.37 23.05 12.01
C PRO A 218 -34.97 22.71 10.65
N ASN A 219 -36.30 22.51 10.62
CA ASN A 219 -37.07 22.13 9.43
C ASN A 219 -36.53 20.87 8.73
N SER A 220 -36.04 19.89 9.50
CA SER A 220 -35.64 18.59 8.95
C SER A 220 -36.70 17.51 9.15
N THR A 221 -36.83 16.64 8.15
CA THR A 221 -37.57 15.37 8.21
C THR A 221 -36.64 14.23 7.83
N THR A 222 -36.90 13.03 8.35
CA THR A 222 -36.08 11.85 8.12
C THR A 222 -36.91 10.67 7.68
N HIS A 223 -36.46 9.98 6.62
CA HIS A 223 -37.02 8.74 6.11
C HIS A 223 -35.91 7.68 6.05
N TYR A 224 -36.01 6.68 6.92
CA TYR A 224 -35.03 5.61 7.02
C TYR A 224 -35.51 4.37 6.25
N PHE A 225 -34.72 3.91 5.28
CA PHE A 225 -35.01 2.72 4.48
C PHE A 225 -34.05 1.58 4.83
N LEU A 226 -34.60 0.42 5.20
CA LEU A 226 -33.86 -0.78 5.56
C LEU A 226 -34.09 -1.87 4.51
N SER A 227 -33.01 -2.32 3.88
CA SER A 227 -33.09 -3.30 2.77
C SER A 227 -33.10 -4.76 3.20
N GLN A 228 -32.77 -5.06 4.47
CA GLN A 228 -32.64 -6.44 4.97
C GLN A 228 -33.47 -6.75 6.22
N GLU A 229 -34.15 -5.78 6.81
CA GLU A 229 -34.99 -6.00 7.99
C GLU A 229 -36.17 -5.03 8.05
N GLU A 230 -37.16 -5.38 8.86
CA GLU A 230 -38.24 -4.49 9.29
C GLU A 230 -37.92 -4.01 10.71
N ALA A 231 -38.09 -2.71 10.95
CA ALA A 231 -37.86 -2.13 12.26
C ALA A 231 -38.77 -0.92 12.49
N GLU A 232 -39.17 -0.71 13.74
CA GLU A 232 -39.99 0.44 14.12
C GLU A 232 -39.28 1.77 13.77
N GLY A 233 -40.04 2.72 13.21
CA GLY A 233 -39.53 4.00 12.74
C GLY A 233 -38.75 3.93 11.42
N CYS A 234 -38.77 2.80 10.72
CA CYS A 234 -38.09 2.62 9.44
C CYS A 234 -39.00 1.94 8.40
N GLU A 235 -38.80 2.27 7.14
CA GLU A 235 -39.47 1.67 6.00
C GLU A 235 -38.63 0.50 5.46
N LYS A 236 -39.25 -0.66 5.23
CA LYS A 236 -38.56 -1.77 4.55
C LYS A 236 -38.48 -1.48 3.06
N GLY A 237 -37.28 -1.46 2.50
CA GLY A 237 -37.09 -1.20 1.06
C GLY A 237 -35.79 -0.49 0.75
N ARG A 238 -35.81 0.33 -0.30
CA ARG A 238 -34.68 1.15 -0.75
C ARG A 238 -35.09 2.62 -0.81
N VAL A 239 -34.11 3.51 -0.72
CA VAL A 239 -34.32 4.97 -0.86
C VAL A 239 -34.99 5.38 -2.18
N THR A 240 -34.89 4.54 -3.21
CA THR A 240 -35.55 4.73 -4.51
C THR A 240 -37.07 4.72 -4.40
N ASP A 241 -37.62 4.08 -3.37
CA ASP A 241 -39.07 3.92 -3.19
C ASP A 241 -39.73 5.25 -2.76
N TYR A 242 -38.92 6.18 -2.22
CA TYR A 242 -39.34 7.53 -1.84
C TYR A 242 -39.40 8.51 -3.03
N LEU A 243 -38.76 8.22 -4.16
CA LEU A 243 -38.53 9.22 -5.22
C LEU A 243 -39.82 9.81 -5.81
N LYS A 244 -40.91 9.05 -5.82
CA LYS A 244 -42.24 9.50 -6.25
C LYS A 244 -42.85 10.60 -5.37
N ASN A 245 -42.35 10.75 -4.14
CA ASN A 245 -42.84 11.73 -3.17
C ASN A 245 -42.10 13.08 -3.30
N ILE A 246 -41.04 13.15 -4.11
CA ILE A 246 -40.27 14.38 -4.28
C ILE A 246 -40.98 15.27 -5.31
N PRO A 247 -41.35 16.52 -4.96
CA PRO A 247 -41.91 17.45 -5.92
C PRO A 247 -40.88 17.82 -7.00
N LYS A 248 -41.33 18.01 -8.24
CA LYS A 248 -40.44 18.46 -9.32
C LYS A 248 -40.08 19.93 -9.20
N GLU A 249 -41.02 20.73 -8.70
CA GLU A 249 -40.86 22.15 -8.46
C GLU A 249 -40.26 22.41 -7.07
N ASN A 250 -39.57 23.54 -6.93
CA ASN A 250 -39.00 24.02 -5.66
C ASN A 250 -38.13 23.00 -4.90
N SER A 251 -37.53 22.05 -5.61
CA SER A 251 -36.75 20.96 -4.99
C SER A 251 -35.33 20.92 -5.56
N GLU A 252 -34.37 20.62 -4.70
CA GLU A 252 -33.01 20.23 -5.06
C GLU A 252 -32.69 18.86 -4.51
N ILE A 253 -32.16 17.99 -5.37
CA ILE A 253 -31.88 16.60 -5.04
C ILE A 253 -30.37 16.44 -4.96
N TYR A 254 -29.89 16.00 -3.80
CA TYR A 254 -28.49 15.71 -3.54
C TYR A 254 -28.33 14.21 -3.29
N ILE A 255 -27.46 13.55 -4.03
CA ILE A 255 -27.37 12.08 -4.06
C ILE A 255 -25.93 11.66 -3.73
N CYS A 256 -25.74 10.83 -2.71
CA CYS A 256 -24.39 10.35 -2.35
C CYS A 256 -24.38 8.93 -1.79
N GLY A 257 -23.41 8.11 -2.22
CA GLY A 257 -23.18 6.77 -1.65
C GLY A 257 -22.86 5.71 -2.68
N ASN A 258 -23.57 4.57 -2.60
CA ASN A 258 -23.36 3.44 -3.50
C ASN A 258 -23.57 3.86 -4.98
N PRO A 259 -22.61 3.59 -5.90
CA PRO A 259 -22.73 3.95 -7.31
C PRO A 259 -23.99 3.43 -8.01
N GLU A 260 -24.48 2.24 -7.66
CA GLU A 260 -25.73 1.70 -8.22
C GLU A 260 -26.94 2.52 -7.77
N MET A 261 -27.00 2.89 -6.48
CA MET A 261 -28.06 3.75 -5.96
C MET A 261 -28.01 5.13 -6.64
N VAL A 262 -26.83 5.74 -6.74
CA VAL A 262 -26.66 7.04 -7.39
C VAL A 262 -27.17 6.99 -8.83
N LYS A 263 -26.78 5.95 -9.58
CA LYS A 263 -27.25 5.74 -10.96
C LYS A 263 -28.77 5.59 -11.02
N SER A 264 -29.38 4.76 -10.18
CA SER A 264 -30.83 4.56 -10.17
C SER A 264 -31.61 5.84 -9.91
N VAL A 265 -31.15 6.69 -8.98
CA VAL A 265 -31.81 7.97 -8.70
C VAL A 265 -31.64 8.93 -9.88
N LEU A 266 -30.45 9.02 -10.48
CA LEU A 266 -30.21 9.88 -11.66
C LEU A 266 -31.07 9.46 -12.85
N ASP A 267 -31.15 8.16 -13.13
CA ASP A 267 -31.97 7.60 -14.21
C ASP A 267 -33.46 7.93 -13.97
N TYR A 268 -33.93 7.80 -12.72
CA TYR A 268 -35.30 8.16 -12.34
C TYR A 268 -35.58 9.67 -12.52
N THR A 269 -34.70 10.54 -12.03
CA THR A 269 -34.89 12.00 -12.14
C THR A 269 -34.91 12.45 -13.59
N LYS A 270 -34.07 11.83 -14.44
CA LYS A 270 -34.05 12.12 -15.88
C LYS A 270 -35.32 11.64 -16.58
N ALA A 271 -35.75 10.41 -16.31
CA ALA A 271 -36.95 9.83 -16.92
C ALA A 271 -38.24 10.58 -16.54
N ASN A 272 -38.27 11.22 -15.37
CA ASN A 272 -39.44 11.94 -14.86
C ASN A 272 -39.37 13.46 -15.08
N GLY A 273 -38.34 13.98 -15.77
CA GLY A 273 -38.26 15.38 -16.17
C GLY A 273 -37.97 16.36 -15.02
N TYR A 274 -37.13 15.96 -14.06
CA TYR A 274 -36.58 16.89 -13.08
C TYR A 274 -35.57 17.83 -13.74
N ASP A 275 -35.44 19.07 -13.24
CA ASP A 275 -34.43 20.01 -13.71
C ASP A 275 -33.02 19.49 -13.38
N GLU A 276 -32.23 19.18 -14.42
CA GLU A 276 -30.86 18.67 -14.27
C GLU A 276 -29.96 19.63 -13.47
N LYS A 277 -30.25 20.94 -13.48
CA LYS A 277 -29.50 21.93 -12.69
C LYS A 277 -29.80 21.88 -11.20
N ALA A 278 -30.88 21.20 -10.81
CA ALA A 278 -31.30 21.01 -9.42
C ALA A 278 -30.94 19.61 -8.89
N VAL A 279 -30.22 18.79 -9.67
CA VAL A 279 -29.80 17.43 -9.29
C VAL A 279 -28.28 17.37 -9.18
N PHE A 280 -27.79 17.08 -7.97
CA PHE A 280 -26.38 17.02 -7.63
C PHE A 280 -26.03 15.60 -7.19
N SER A 281 -24.88 15.06 -7.62
CA SER A 281 -24.46 13.72 -7.20
C SER A 281 -22.96 13.59 -6.98
N GLU A 282 -22.61 12.70 -6.06
CA GLU A 282 -21.24 12.23 -5.83
C GLU A 282 -21.25 10.72 -5.55
N ASP A 283 -20.51 9.93 -6.33
CA ASP A 283 -20.44 8.48 -6.21
C ASP A 283 -19.15 8.02 -5.52
N PHE A 284 -19.28 7.12 -4.54
CA PHE A 284 -18.13 6.55 -3.84
C PHE A 284 -17.61 5.32 -4.59
N THR A 285 -16.70 5.56 -5.52
CA THR A 285 -16.10 4.47 -6.31
C THR A 285 -15.05 3.69 -5.52
N VAL A 286 -15.05 2.36 -5.71
CA VAL A 286 -14.00 1.50 -5.14
C VAL A 286 -12.72 1.71 -5.95
N SER A 287 -11.69 2.25 -5.31
CA SER A 287 -10.41 2.63 -5.92
C SER A 287 -9.47 1.46 -6.24
N GLY A 288 -10.02 0.36 -6.75
CA GLY A 288 -9.28 -0.83 -7.23
C GLY A 288 -9.76 -2.15 -6.63
N LYS A 289 -9.64 -3.24 -7.40
CA LYS A 289 -9.93 -4.60 -6.92
C LYS A 289 -8.84 -5.06 -5.95
N TYR A 290 -9.21 -5.84 -4.94
CA TYR A 290 -8.26 -6.52 -4.07
C TYR A 290 -7.45 -7.53 -4.89
N GLU A 291 -6.16 -7.29 -5.09
CA GLU A 291 -5.26 -8.30 -5.61
C GLU A 291 -4.81 -9.25 -4.47
N PRO A 292 -4.94 -10.58 -4.65
CA PRO A 292 -4.45 -11.56 -3.68
C PRO A 292 -2.96 -11.39 -3.40
N LEU A 293 -2.56 -11.67 -2.16
CA LEU A 293 -1.18 -11.57 -1.70
C LEU A 293 -0.20 -12.38 -2.56
N TRP A 294 -0.59 -13.58 -3.00
CA TRP A 294 0.24 -14.43 -3.84
C TRP A 294 0.48 -13.81 -5.23
N LYS A 295 -0.51 -13.11 -5.82
CA LYS A 295 -0.30 -12.38 -7.08
C LYS A 295 0.70 -11.24 -6.88
N GLU A 296 0.58 -10.51 -5.78
CA GLU A 296 1.56 -9.46 -5.48
C GLU A 296 2.99 -10.00 -5.33
N ILE A 297 3.15 -11.12 -4.63
CA ILE A 297 4.46 -11.76 -4.41
C ILE A 297 5.00 -12.36 -5.71
N PHE A 298 4.30 -13.32 -6.30
CA PHE A 298 4.82 -14.13 -7.40
C PHE A 298 4.63 -13.49 -8.78
N ILE A 299 3.58 -12.68 -8.96
CA ILE A 299 3.32 -11.99 -10.22
C ILE A 299 3.91 -10.60 -10.18
N ASN A 300 3.75 -9.78 -9.13
CA ASN A 300 4.25 -8.39 -9.17
C ASN A 300 5.66 -8.25 -8.58
N GLY A 301 6.18 -9.27 -7.88
CA GLY A 301 7.47 -9.22 -7.21
C GLY A 301 7.48 -8.29 -5.99
N ASN A 302 6.29 -7.94 -5.46
CA ASN A 302 6.11 -7.12 -4.28
C ASN A 302 5.92 -8.04 -3.07
N ILE A 303 6.93 -8.11 -2.21
CA ILE A 303 6.84 -8.87 -0.97
C ILE A 303 6.51 -7.89 0.17
N PRO A 304 5.39 -8.06 0.86
CA PRO A 304 5.08 -7.29 2.06
C PRO A 304 6.19 -7.43 3.10
N PHE A 305 6.37 -6.41 3.95
CA PHE A 305 7.33 -6.42 5.06
C PHE A 305 8.82 -6.41 4.70
N VAL A 306 9.27 -6.52 3.44
CA VAL A 306 10.72 -6.50 3.09
C VAL A 306 11.46 -5.25 3.60
N LYS A 307 10.78 -4.11 3.72
CA LYS A 307 11.35 -2.90 4.32
C LYS A 307 11.43 -2.94 5.86
N GLU A 308 10.53 -3.67 6.50
CA GLU A 308 10.34 -3.74 7.96
C GLU A 308 11.11 -4.92 8.58
N ILE A 309 11.35 -5.96 7.79
CA ILE A 309 12.02 -7.22 8.11
C ILE A 309 13.44 -7.03 8.65
N SER A 310 14.11 -5.91 8.39
CA SER A 310 15.56 -5.79 8.63
C SER A 310 16.01 -5.83 10.11
N TRP A 311 15.20 -5.35 11.07
CA TRP A 311 15.51 -5.48 12.51
C TRP A 311 14.87 -6.73 13.12
N GLY A 312 13.66 -7.06 12.68
CA GLY A 312 12.98 -8.29 13.09
C GLY A 312 13.80 -9.53 12.74
N ILE A 313 14.55 -9.52 11.64
CA ILE A 313 15.49 -10.58 11.26
C ILE A 313 16.66 -10.68 12.23
N ILE A 314 17.27 -9.59 12.67
CA ILE A 314 18.41 -9.65 13.60
C ILE A 314 17.94 -10.19 14.96
N ILE A 315 16.80 -9.69 15.44
CA ILE A 315 16.18 -10.15 16.70
C ILE A 315 15.73 -11.60 16.56
N PHE A 316 15.11 -11.98 15.43
CA PHE A 316 14.74 -13.36 15.16
C PHE A 316 15.97 -14.25 15.04
N SER A 317 17.07 -13.81 14.41
CA SER A 317 18.33 -14.57 14.34
C SER A 317 18.87 -14.82 15.73
N PHE A 318 18.86 -13.80 16.59
CA PHE A 318 19.35 -13.89 17.95
C PHE A 318 18.46 -14.79 18.82
N LEU A 319 17.14 -14.59 18.78
CA LEU A 319 16.15 -15.41 19.50
C LEU A 319 16.10 -16.85 18.97
N PHE A 320 16.26 -17.05 17.67
CA PHE A 320 16.30 -18.36 17.04
C PHE A 320 17.61 -19.08 17.34
N SER A 321 18.74 -18.38 17.42
CA SER A 321 20.01 -18.94 17.90
C SER A 321 19.93 -19.31 19.40
N ALA A 322 19.28 -18.49 20.21
CA ALA A 322 18.99 -18.79 21.62
C ALA A 322 18.00 -19.97 21.78
N TYR A 323 17.01 -20.09 20.90
CA TYR A 323 16.12 -21.25 20.84
C TYR A 323 16.86 -22.51 20.38
N PHE A 324 17.82 -22.38 19.46
CA PHE A 324 18.66 -23.49 19.01
C PHE A 324 19.60 -23.98 20.13
N LEU A 325 20.10 -23.06 20.97
CA LEU A 325 20.77 -23.36 22.23
C LEU A 325 19.86 -24.16 23.18
N TYR A 326 18.61 -23.73 23.34
CA TYR A 326 17.61 -24.45 24.14
C TYR A 326 17.36 -25.87 23.61
N MET A 327 17.23 -26.05 22.29
CA MET A 327 16.98 -27.36 21.66
C MET A 327 18.19 -28.32 21.68
N ASN A 328 19.43 -27.81 21.77
CA ASN A 328 20.61 -28.68 21.93
C ASN A 328 20.86 -29.06 23.39
N PHE A 329 20.32 -28.32 24.36
CA PHE A 329 20.26 -28.73 25.76
C PHE A 329 19.03 -29.60 26.09
N ALA A 330 17.93 -29.44 25.35
CA ALA A 330 16.70 -30.23 25.47
C ALA A 330 16.54 -31.15 24.26
N GLY A 331 17.15 -32.34 24.32
CA GLY A 331 17.37 -33.23 23.19
C GLY A 331 16.19 -33.60 22.27
N SER A 332 16.58 -34.08 21.08
CA SER A 332 15.94 -35.07 20.21
C SER A 332 14.66 -34.75 19.41
N ILE A 333 14.14 -33.52 19.32
CA ILE A 333 12.81 -33.34 18.68
C ILE A 333 12.85 -33.37 17.13
N PHE A 334 13.99 -33.11 16.46
CA PHE A 334 14.05 -33.01 14.98
C PHE A 334 15.30 -33.64 14.34
N GLU A 335 15.70 -34.84 14.76
CA GLU A 335 16.73 -35.60 14.01
C GLU A 335 16.26 -35.97 12.59
N ASN A 336 14.95 -36.07 12.38
CA ASN A 336 14.32 -36.37 11.08
C ASN A 336 13.36 -35.25 10.66
N PHE A 337 13.92 -34.11 10.26
CA PHE A 337 13.18 -33.07 9.55
C PHE A 337 12.80 -33.60 8.15
N LEU A 338 11.53 -33.99 8.01
CA LEU A 338 10.81 -34.41 6.79
C LEU A 338 11.64 -34.29 5.49
N PHE A 339 12.10 -35.43 4.96
CA PHE A 339 12.82 -35.58 3.69
C PHE A 339 14.21 -34.90 3.58
N PHE A 340 14.65 -34.10 4.56
CA PHE A 340 15.87 -33.29 4.47
C PHE A 340 16.92 -33.59 5.56
N GLY A 341 16.75 -34.67 6.32
CA GLY A 341 17.69 -35.05 7.40
C GLY A 341 17.52 -34.18 8.63
N THR A 342 18.59 -33.58 9.16
CA THR A 342 18.49 -32.73 10.35
C THR A 342 17.99 -31.33 10.00
N LEU A 343 17.25 -30.69 10.91
CA LEU A 343 16.82 -29.29 10.74
C LEU A 343 18.02 -28.35 10.49
N ALA A 344 19.15 -28.59 11.16
CA ALA A 344 20.39 -27.85 10.96
C ALA A 344 20.92 -27.98 9.52
N GLY A 345 20.97 -29.21 8.99
CA GLY A 345 21.40 -29.48 7.61
C GLY A 345 20.46 -28.85 6.59
N PHE A 346 19.14 -28.93 6.80
CA PHE A 346 18.15 -28.27 5.95
C PHE A 346 18.35 -26.75 5.90
N LEU A 347 18.50 -26.09 7.06
CA LEU A 347 18.67 -24.64 7.12
C LEU A 347 19.97 -24.19 6.46
N LEU A 348 21.05 -24.96 6.63
CA LEU A 348 22.32 -24.70 5.95
C LEU A 348 22.18 -24.85 4.42
N ASN A 349 21.55 -25.93 3.95
CA ASN A 349 21.26 -26.13 2.52
C ASN A 349 20.35 -25.04 1.93
N LEU A 350 19.32 -24.62 2.67
CA LEU A 350 18.44 -23.53 2.28
C LEU A 350 19.19 -22.20 2.18
N SER A 351 20.13 -21.94 3.09
CA SER A 351 20.98 -20.75 3.07
C SER A 351 21.84 -20.69 1.80
N TRP A 352 22.42 -21.82 1.42
CA TRP A 352 23.27 -21.99 0.25
C TRP A 352 22.47 -21.92 -1.06
N PHE A 353 21.30 -22.54 -1.12
CA PHE A 353 20.37 -22.37 -2.23
C PHE A 353 19.99 -20.90 -2.45
N CYS A 354 19.72 -20.17 -1.37
CA CYS A 354 19.39 -18.75 -1.44
C CYS A 354 20.57 -17.91 -1.96
N ALA A 355 21.82 -18.23 -1.57
CA ALA A 355 23.01 -17.60 -2.13
C ALA A 355 23.16 -17.87 -3.63
N ALA A 356 23.01 -19.13 -4.05
CA ALA A 356 23.08 -19.54 -5.45
C ALA A 356 22.00 -18.87 -6.30
N PHE A 357 20.76 -18.82 -5.82
CA PHE A 357 19.66 -18.11 -6.47
C PHE A 357 20.01 -16.63 -6.72
N VAL A 358 20.56 -15.96 -5.70
CA VAL A 358 20.96 -14.55 -5.77
C VAL A 358 22.05 -14.29 -6.83
N MET A 359 22.95 -15.26 -7.00
CA MET A 359 24.02 -15.20 -7.98
C MET A 359 23.55 -15.43 -9.41
N LEU A 360 22.65 -16.40 -9.61
CA LEU A 360 22.18 -16.80 -10.94
C LEU A 360 21.11 -15.86 -11.49
N ILE A 361 20.19 -15.37 -10.65
CA ILE A 361 19.00 -14.68 -11.15
C ILE A 361 19.31 -13.36 -11.85
N ARG A 362 20.39 -12.66 -11.45
CA ARG A 362 20.78 -11.39 -12.05
C ARG A 362 21.32 -11.58 -13.48
N PRO A 363 22.37 -12.39 -13.72
CA PRO A 363 22.83 -12.70 -15.07
C PRO A 363 21.70 -13.21 -15.98
N ILE A 364 20.87 -14.14 -15.48
CA ILE A 364 19.75 -14.71 -16.27
C ILE A 364 18.74 -13.62 -16.65
N SER A 365 18.35 -12.76 -15.70
CA SER A 365 17.44 -11.65 -15.99
C SER A 365 18.04 -10.61 -16.95
N ASP A 366 19.36 -10.41 -16.91
CA ASP A 366 20.05 -9.44 -17.78
C ASP A 366 20.21 -9.98 -19.21
N ILE A 367 20.31 -11.31 -19.40
CA ILE A 367 20.32 -11.97 -20.73
C ILE A 367 18.93 -11.95 -21.37
N PHE A 368 17.87 -12.12 -20.59
CA PHE A 368 16.49 -12.17 -21.08
C PHE A 368 15.67 -10.95 -20.62
N PRO A 369 16.03 -9.72 -21.02
CA PRO A 369 15.42 -8.49 -20.50
C PRO A 369 13.94 -8.35 -20.87
N LYS A 370 13.49 -9.00 -21.95
CA LYS A 370 12.09 -9.01 -22.40
C LYS A 370 11.20 -9.98 -21.59
N ASN A 371 11.79 -10.90 -20.82
CA ASN A 371 11.02 -11.84 -20.02
C ASN A 371 10.58 -11.18 -18.70
N ASN A 372 9.28 -10.90 -18.60
CA ASN A 372 8.71 -10.23 -17.44
C ASN A 372 8.89 -11.04 -16.14
N PHE A 373 8.78 -12.37 -16.21
CA PHE A 373 8.91 -13.25 -15.05
C PHE A 373 10.33 -13.23 -14.46
N LEU A 374 11.36 -13.35 -15.30
CA LEU A 374 12.77 -13.28 -14.84
C LEU A 374 13.13 -11.92 -14.22
N ARG A 375 12.63 -10.84 -14.83
CA ARG A 375 12.80 -9.48 -14.29
C ARG A 375 12.14 -9.33 -12.92
N LYS A 376 10.99 -9.96 -12.71
CA LYS A 376 10.27 -9.96 -11.43
C LYS A 376 10.96 -10.85 -10.40
N LEU A 377 11.48 -12.01 -10.79
CA LEU A 377 12.28 -12.87 -9.92
C LEU A 377 13.54 -12.18 -9.36
N LYS A 378 14.15 -11.25 -10.13
CA LYS A 378 15.27 -10.41 -9.67
C LYS A 378 14.92 -9.59 -8.41
N ASN A 379 13.65 -9.27 -8.15
CA ASN A 379 13.23 -8.54 -6.94
C ASN A 379 13.44 -9.37 -5.66
N PHE A 380 13.42 -10.70 -5.76
CA PHE A 380 13.67 -11.60 -4.64
C PHE A 380 15.14 -11.67 -4.22
N ARG A 381 16.06 -11.12 -5.03
CA ARG A 381 17.50 -11.16 -4.78
C ARG A 381 17.88 -10.57 -3.41
N LYS A 382 17.31 -9.42 -3.04
CA LYS A 382 17.61 -8.80 -1.75
C LYS A 382 17.06 -9.62 -0.57
N PRO A 383 15.77 -10.00 -0.54
CA PRO A 383 15.21 -10.86 0.51
C PRO A 383 15.95 -12.20 0.67
N PHE A 384 16.23 -12.90 -0.44
CA PHE A 384 16.94 -14.19 -0.39
C PHE A 384 18.39 -14.02 0.05
N GLY A 385 19.04 -12.92 -0.33
CA GLY A 385 20.39 -12.62 0.16
C GLY A 385 20.43 -12.39 1.67
N ILE A 386 19.44 -11.64 2.21
CA ILE A 386 19.32 -11.42 3.65
C ILE A 386 19.02 -12.74 4.37
N LEU A 387 18.05 -13.53 3.89
CA LEU A 387 17.72 -14.84 4.44
C LEU A 387 18.92 -15.78 4.46
N SER A 388 19.67 -15.83 3.35
CA SER A 388 20.91 -16.60 3.22
C SER A 388 21.92 -16.18 4.30
N SER A 389 22.23 -14.89 4.41
CA SER A 389 23.18 -14.42 5.44
C SER A 389 22.70 -14.68 6.85
N MET A 390 21.40 -14.55 7.09
CA MET A 390 20.80 -14.81 8.41
C MET A 390 21.02 -16.26 8.83
N LEU A 391 20.68 -17.21 7.95
CA LEU A 391 20.77 -18.65 8.27
C LEU A 391 22.22 -19.08 8.50
N ILE A 392 23.16 -18.55 7.72
CA ILE A 392 24.60 -18.79 7.93
C ILE A 392 25.06 -18.21 9.26
N LEU A 393 24.64 -16.99 9.59
CA LEU A 393 25.04 -16.37 10.85
C LEU A 393 24.45 -17.09 12.05
N VAL A 394 23.20 -17.55 11.99
CA VAL A 394 22.60 -18.40 13.04
C VAL A 394 23.44 -19.66 13.26
N TYR A 395 23.75 -20.37 12.17
CA TYR A 395 24.57 -21.58 12.21
C TYR A 395 25.95 -21.30 12.80
N PHE A 396 26.57 -20.20 12.38
CA PHE A 396 27.87 -19.76 12.84
C PHE A 396 27.88 -19.33 14.32
N THR A 397 26.89 -18.55 14.76
CA THR A 397 26.81 -18.07 16.14
C THR A 397 26.51 -19.20 17.12
N ARG A 398 25.85 -20.28 16.69
CA ARG A 398 25.68 -21.49 17.51
C ARG A 398 27.03 -21.96 18.05
N ASP A 399 28.02 -22.10 17.18
CA ASP A 399 29.33 -22.66 17.54
C ASP A 399 30.10 -21.75 18.50
N TRP A 400 29.92 -20.42 18.38
CA TRP A 400 30.47 -19.44 19.33
C TRP A 400 29.93 -19.59 20.74
N PHE A 401 28.68 -20.03 20.92
CA PHE A 401 28.10 -20.22 22.24
C PHE A 401 28.41 -21.60 22.85
N ILE A 402 28.66 -22.60 22.01
CA ILE A 402 28.98 -23.96 22.45
C ILE A 402 30.45 -24.08 22.83
N ASP A 403 31.36 -23.58 21.99
CA ASP A 403 32.81 -23.68 22.21
C ASP A 403 33.54 -22.43 21.66
N PRO A 404 33.60 -21.34 22.46
CA PRO A 404 34.26 -20.10 22.06
C PRO A 404 35.75 -20.29 21.73
N GLU A 405 36.45 -21.17 22.44
CA GLU A 405 37.89 -21.39 22.24
C GLU A 405 38.16 -22.06 20.88
N GLN A 406 37.36 -23.06 20.53
CA GLN A 406 37.42 -23.70 19.22
C GLN A 406 37.12 -22.71 18.08
N MET A 407 36.17 -21.78 18.29
CA MET A 407 35.85 -20.74 17.30
C MET A 407 36.96 -19.70 17.14
N ILE A 408 37.60 -19.29 18.24
CA ILE A 408 38.78 -18.42 18.17
C ILE A 408 39.89 -19.14 17.40
N SER A 409 40.17 -20.41 17.71
CA SER A 409 41.14 -21.22 16.98
C SER A 409 40.77 -21.39 15.49
N TYR A 410 39.48 -21.50 15.17
CA TYR A 410 38.97 -21.66 13.81
C TYR A 410 39.36 -20.50 12.87
N PHE A 411 39.43 -19.26 13.37
CA PHE A 411 39.86 -18.10 12.58
C PHE A 411 41.34 -17.74 12.74
N THR A 412 41.93 -17.99 13.91
CA THR A 412 43.28 -17.49 14.22
C THR A 412 44.40 -18.45 13.82
N THR A 413 44.12 -19.74 13.67
CA THR A 413 45.14 -20.76 13.37
C THR A 413 45.55 -20.69 11.89
N PRO A 414 46.80 -20.32 11.54
CA PRO A 414 47.22 -20.14 10.14
C PRO A 414 47.03 -21.41 9.30
N GLY A 415 47.35 -22.58 9.84
CA GLY A 415 47.23 -23.87 9.16
C GLY A 415 45.80 -24.23 8.73
N ARG A 416 44.78 -23.65 9.38
CA ARG A 416 43.37 -23.90 9.04
C ARG A 416 42.92 -23.16 7.77
N TRP A 417 43.66 -22.15 7.31
CA TRP A 417 43.37 -21.39 6.09
C TRP A 417 44.01 -21.97 4.82
N ASN A 418 44.88 -22.98 4.97
CA ASN A 418 45.74 -23.47 3.89
C ASN A 418 44.98 -24.22 2.76
N ASN A 419 43.71 -24.58 2.97
CA ASN A 419 42.86 -25.18 1.94
C ASN A 419 41.95 -24.11 1.30
N LEU A 420 41.88 -24.10 -0.03
CA LEU A 420 41.02 -23.21 -0.81
C LEU A 420 39.54 -23.24 -0.37
N THR A 421 38.99 -24.42 -0.10
CA THR A 421 37.59 -24.56 0.39
C THR A 421 37.42 -23.86 1.73
N ALA A 422 38.40 -23.99 2.61
CA ALA A 422 38.38 -23.42 3.95
C ALA A 422 38.57 -21.89 3.92
N LEU A 423 39.39 -21.37 3.00
CA LEU A 423 39.53 -19.94 2.73
C LEU A 423 38.21 -19.35 2.21
N ILE A 424 37.56 -20.03 1.26
CA ILE A 424 36.28 -19.62 0.65
C ILE A 424 35.17 -19.60 1.72
N ALA A 425 35.02 -20.66 2.50
CA ALA A 425 34.00 -20.76 3.55
C ALA A 425 34.12 -19.62 4.58
N ARG A 426 35.31 -19.40 5.14
CA ARG A 426 35.54 -18.36 6.15
C ARG A 426 35.38 -16.94 5.62
N THR A 427 35.80 -16.72 4.38
CA THR A 427 35.56 -15.43 3.71
C THR A 427 34.06 -15.15 3.60
N SER A 428 33.26 -16.19 3.31
CA SER A 428 31.80 -16.07 3.27
C SER A 428 31.24 -15.72 4.63
N GLU A 429 31.60 -16.46 5.68
CA GLU A 429 31.11 -16.25 7.05
C GLU A 429 31.39 -14.82 7.56
N LEU A 430 32.63 -14.32 7.37
CA LEU A 430 33.00 -12.96 7.78
C LEU A 430 32.23 -11.88 7.01
N THR A 431 32.05 -12.09 5.70
CA THR A 431 31.39 -11.09 4.84
C THR A 431 29.85 -11.18 4.89
N ALA A 432 29.29 -12.28 5.40
CA ALA A 432 27.87 -12.43 5.69
C ALA A 432 27.40 -11.41 6.74
N VAL A 433 28.22 -11.16 7.77
CA VAL A 433 27.97 -10.14 8.79
C VAL A 433 27.79 -8.77 8.15
N VAL A 434 28.67 -8.43 7.20
CA VAL A 434 28.61 -7.16 6.47
C VAL A 434 27.30 -7.05 5.70
N LEU A 435 26.87 -8.10 4.99
CA LEU A 435 25.59 -8.11 4.27
C LEU A 435 24.42 -7.81 5.21
N LEU A 436 24.35 -8.49 6.35
CA LEU A 436 23.26 -8.34 7.30
C LEU A 436 23.23 -6.93 7.92
N LEU A 437 24.38 -6.47 8.40
CA LEU A 437 24.51 -5.15 9.03
C LEU A 437 24.26 -4.00 8.07
N THR A 438 24.47 -4.17 6.76
CA THR A 438 24.26 -3.11 5.78
C THR A 438 22.90 -3.17 5.09
N SER A 439 22.17 -4.30 5.15
CA SER A 439 20.91 -4.49 4.42
C SER A 439 19.66 -3.81 5.02
N ASN A 440 19.84 -2.94 6.02
CA ASN A 440 18.78 -2.28 6.76
C ASN A 440 18.73 -0.74 6.56
N VAL A 441 17.56 -0.15 6.84
CA VAL A 441 17.34 1.31 6.65
C VAL A 441 18.14 2.14 7.64
N PHE A 442 18.41 1.62 8.83
CA PHE A 442 19.18 2.31 9.86
C PHE A 442 20.64 2.52 9.43
N SER A 443 21.30 1.50 8.89
CA SER A 443 22.66 1.57 8.36
C SER A 443 22.74 2.47 7.13
N GLN A 444 21.71 2.49 6.28
CA GLN A 444 21.63 3.45 5.18
C GLN A 444 21.61 4.91 5.66
N LYS A 445 20.87 5.19 6.74
CA LYS A 445 20.80 6.53 7.33
C LYS A 445 22.09 6.90 8.07
N THR A 446 22.65 5.97 8.83
CA THR A 446 23.81 6.20 9.71
C THR A 446 25.11 6.30 8.91
N LEU A 447 25.34 5.42 7.94
CA LEU A 447 26.56 5.38 7.13
C LEU A 447 26.51 6.34 5.92
N GLY A 448 25.33 6.89 5.60
CA GLY A 448 25.13 7.91 4.57
C GLY A 448 25.77 7.54 3.22
N LYS A 449 26.64 8.42 2.71
CA LYS A 449 27.33 8.26 1.42
C LYS A 449 28.27 7.04 1.38
N ASN A 450 28.77 6.60 2.54
CA ASN A 450 29.68 5.46 2.65
C ASN A 450 28.96 4.11 2.72
N TRP A 451 27.65 4.09 2.95
CA TRP A 451 26.84 2.86 3.04
C TRP A 451 27.07 1.94 1.84
N LYS A 452 27.00 2.48 0.61
CA LYS A 452 27.19 1.67 -0.61
C LYS A 452 28.59 1.05 -0.67
N ARG A 453 29.63 1.79 -0.27
CA ARG A 453 31.03 1.31 -0.27
C ARG A 453 31.19 0.11 0.66
N ILE A 454 30.62 0.19 1.86
CA ILE A 454 30.66 -0.90 2.85
C ILE A 454 29.81 -2.08 2.37
N GLN A 455 28.61 -1.82 1.83
CA GLN A 455 27.75 -2.85 1.24
C GLN A 455 28.43 -3.58 0.07
N TYR A 456 29.35 -2.96 -0.69
CA TYR A 456 30.07 -3.66 -1.76
C TYR A 456 30.97 -4.77 -1.23
N LEU A 457 31.47 -4.69 0.00
CA LEU A 457 32.24 -5.77 0.62
C LEU A 457 31.39 -7.04 0.79
N SER A 458 30.06 -6.90 0.88
CA SER A 458 29.13 -8.03 0.93
C SER A 458 29.01 -8.78 -0.41
N TYR A 459 29.66 -8.33 -1.49
CA TYR A 459 29.75 -9.13 -2.72
C TYR A 459 30.68 -10.32 -2.54
N ALA A 460 31.71 -10.19 -1.70
CA ALA A 460 32.58 -11.29 -1.33
C ALA A 460 31.75 -12.43 -0.73
N TYR A 461 30.73 -12.12 0.09
CA TYR A 461 29.81 -13.10 0.64
C TYR A 461 29.10 -13.91 -0.42
N PHE A 462 28.53 -13.25 -1.43
CA PHE A 462 27.81 -13.96 -2.48
C PHE A 462 28.76 -14.81 -3.32
N ILE A 463 29.92 -14.28 -3.68
CA ILE A 463 30.90 -15.01 -4.50
C ILE A 463 31.42 -16.23 -3.72
N SER A 464 31.99 -16.00 -2.54
CA SER A 464 32.55 -17.06 -1.70
C SER A 464 31.48 -18.01 -1.18
N GLY A 465 30.30 -17.50 -0.85
CA GLY A 465 29.18 -18.31 -0.36
C GLY A 465 28.52 -19.14 -1.44
N GLY A 466 28.35 -18.61 -2.64
CA GLY A 466 27.93 -19.44 -3.77
C GLY A 466 28.96 -20.49 -4.12
N LEU A 467 30.26 -20.15 -4.12
CA LEU A 467 31.32 -21.14 -4.28
C LEU A 467 31.23 -22.23 -3.20
N ASN A 468 31.09 -21.84 -1.93
CA ASN A 468 31.00 -22.77 -0.80
C ASN A 468 29.75 -23.65 -0.84
N ALA A 469 28.60 -23.07 -1.20
CA ALA A 469 27.34 -23.78 -1.44
C ALA A 469 27.54 -24.90 -2.45
N ILE A 470 28.14 -24.57 -3.59
CA ILE A 470 28.33 -25.52 -4.66
C ILE A 470 29.36 -26.58 -4.17
N LEU A 471 30.45 -26.19 -3.48
CA LEU A 471 31.52 -27.10 -3.00
C LEU A 471 31.01 -28.13 -1.97
N ASN A 472 30.17 -27.71 -1.02
CA ASN A 472 29.65 -28.61 0.03
C ASN A 472 28.47 -29.48 -0.42
N MET A 473 27.84 -29.19 -1.56
CA MET A 473 26.83 -30.08 -2.16
C MET A 473 27.46 -31.34 -2.80
N GLY A 474 28.80 -31.40 -2.88
CA GLY A 474 29.56 -32.47 -3.55
C GLY A 474 30.09 -33.59 -2.64
N GLU A 475 29.84 -33.58 -1.32
CA GLU A 475 30.41 -34.57 -0.41
C GLU A 475 29.86 -36.01 -0.55
N ALA A 476 28.89 -36.24 -1.44
CA ALA A 476 28.44 -37.59 -1.78
C ALA A 476 28.53 -37.84 -3.30
N THR A 477 29.60 -38.54 -3.72
CA THR A 477 29.84 -39.16 -5.05
C THR A 477 30.39 -38.28 -6.19
N ILE A 478 31.15 -38.93 -7.10
CA ILE A 478 31.75 -38.39 -8.34
C ILE A 478 30.74 -37.60 -9.21
N GLY A 479 29.44 -37.90 -9.10
CA GLY A 479 28.36 -37.15 -9.76
C GLY A 479 28.17 -35.71 -9.25
N GLY A 480 28.45 -35.44 -7.98
CA GLY A 480 28.37 -34.10 -7.38
C GLY A 480 29.44 -33.14 -7.92
N TYR A 481 30.64 -33.63 -8.19
CA TYR A 481 31.74 -32.85 -8.79
C TYR A 481 31.45 -32.41 -10.24
N LEU A 482 30.80 -33.25 -11.05
CA LEU A 482 30.42 -32.90 -12.42
C LEU A 482 29.30 -31.85 -12.46
N GLN A 483 28.31 -31.96 -11.57
CA GLN A 483 27.24 -30.97 -11.43
C GLN A 483 27.79 -29.62 -10.91
N TYR A 484 28.79 -29.65 -10.03
CA TYR A 484 29.49 -28.47 -9.50
C TYR A 484 30.18 -27.64 -10.58
N HIS A 485 31.05 -28.28 -11.36
CA HIS A 485 31.77 -27.61 -12.44
C HIS A 485 30.80 -27.07 -13.48
N PHE A 486 29.71 -27.79 -13.74
CA PHE A 486 28.65 -27.32 -14.64
C PHE A 486 27.99 -26.03 -14.13
N ILE A 487 27.58 -25.95 -12.85
CA ILE A 487 26.91 -24.75 -12.30
C ILE A 487 27.86 -23.55 -12.24
N LEU A 488 29.12 -23.74 -11.82
CA LEU A 488 30.12 -22.67 -11.80
C LEU A 488 30.39 -22.14 -13.21
N THR A 489 30.64 -23.06 -14.15
CA THR A 489 30.90 -22.73 -15.55
C THR A 489 29.69 -22.03 -16.16
N LEU A 490 28.48 -22.52 -15.87
CA LEU A 490 27.23 -21.89 -16.28
C LEU A 490 27.10 -20.47 -15.70
N TRP A 491 27.41 -20.25 -14.42
CA TRP A 491 27.35 -18.91 -13.83
C TRP A 491 28.33 -17.95 -14.48
N ILE A 492 29.59 -18.36 -14.70
CA ILE A 492 30.62 -17.55 -15.39
C ILE A 492 30.17 -17.23 -16.82
N ILE A 493 29.70 -18.23 -17.56
CA ILE A 493 29.16 -18.06 -18.92
C ILE A 493 28.00 -17.07 -18.93
N LEU A 494 27.02 -17.23 -18.04
CA LEU A 494 25.86 -16.34 -17.94
C LEU A 494 26.30 -14.89 -17.61
N LEU A 495 27.32 -14.73 -16.77
CA LEU A 495 27.82 -13.41 -16.40
C LEU A 495 28.54 -12.72 -17.57
N ILE A 496 29.34 -13.47 -18.34
CA ILE A 496 29.98 -12.99 -19.58
C ILE A 496 28.92 -12.63 -20.62
N LEU A 497 27.93 -13.50 -20.86
CA LEU A 497 26.84 -13.25 -21.79
C LEU A 497 26.02 -12.01 -21.40
N ALA A 498 25.68 -11.87 -20.11
CA ALA A 498 25.00 -10.69 -19.59
C ALA A 498 25.83 -9.41 -19.78
N PHE A 499 27.15 -9.48 -19.60
CA PHE A 499 28.05 -8.34 -19.82
C PHE A 499 28.08 -7.93 -21.30
N ILE A 500 28.19 -8.90 -22.22
CA ILE A 500 28.16 -8.67 -23.67
C ILE A 500 26.81 -8.06 -24.10
N GLN A 501 25.70 -8.63 -23.63
CA GLN A 501 24.36 -8.13 -23.96
C GLN A 501 24.12 -6.70 -23.44
N ASN A 502 24.58 -6.40 -22.23
CA ASN A 502 24.48 -5.06 -21.66
C ASN A 502 25.34 -4.02 -22.39
N ARG A 503 26.48 -4.42 -22.99
CA ARG A 503 27.24 -3.55 -23.90
C ARG A 503 26.50 -3.33 -25.22
N LYS A 504 25.93 -4.38 -25.83
CA LYS A 504 25.13 -4.28 -27.06
C LYS A 504 23.88 -3.41 -26.92
N ASN A 505 23.28 -3.35 -25.73
CA ASN A 505 22.12 -2.49 -25.46
C ASN A 505 22.49 -1.03 -25.11
N LYS A 506 23.78 -0.72 -24.91
CA LYS A 506 24.27 0.63 -24.57
C LYS A 506 24.88 1.39 -25.75
N ASN A 507 25.27 0.66 -26.80
CA ASN A 507 25.56 1.18 -28.13
C ASN A 507 24.29 1.12 -28.96
#